data_AF-A0A976C9E5-F1
#
_entry.id   AF-A0A976C9E5-F1
#
_cell.length_a   1.000
_cell.length_b   1.000
_cell.length_c   1.000
_cell.angle_alpha   90.00
_cell.angle_beta   90.00
_cell.angle_gamma   90.00
#
_symmetry.space_group_name_H-M   'P 1'
#
loop_
_entity.id
_entity.type
_entity.pdbx_description
1 polymer ?
#
loop_
_entity_poly.entity_id
_entity_poly.type
_entity_poly.pdbx_seq_one_letter_code
_entity_poly.pdbx_strand_id
1 'polypeptide(L)' 'MTPPDKLEAIFERNIQKTGDKWGPTIDYFRNRGDSWEEIIEKAKKPGGEDLRNIFNKKGKFYA' A
#
# COMPACT_ATOMS: atom_id res chain seq x y z
N MET A 1 11.63 -8.48 -8.62
CA MET A 1 10.35 -9.23 -8.62
C MET A 1 9.97 -9.53 -7.18
N THR A 2 8.72 -9.30 -6.79
CA THR A 2 8.25 -9.51 -5.40
C THR A 2 8.10 -11.01 -5.11
N PRO A 3 8.62 -11.52 -3.97
CA PRO A 3 8.42 -12.91 -3.57
C PRO A 3 6.94 -13.30 -3.42
N PRO A 4 6.51 -14.53 -3.77
CA PRO A 4 5.10 -14.93 -3.75
C PRO A 4 4.43 -14.79 -2.38
N ASP A 5 5.11 -15.16 -1.30
CA ASP A 5 4.63 -15.05 0.09
C ASP A 5 4.37 -13.59 0.49
N LYS A 6 5.24 -12.68 0.05
CA LYS A 6 5.08 -11.24 0.28
C LYS A 6 3.97 -10.66 -0.59
N LEU A 7 3.82 -11.16 -1.81
CA LEU A 7 2.79 -10.70 -2.75
C LEU A 7 1.38 -11.00 -2.23
N GLU A 8 1.17 -12.19 -1.66
CA GLU A 8 -0.11 -12.58 -1.05
C GLU A 8 -0.48 -11.63 0.12
N ALA A 9 0.47 -11.37 1.03
CA ALA A 9 0.26 -10.42 2.13
C ALA A 9 -0.02 -8.99 1.64
N ILE A 10 0.59 -8.57 0.51
CA ILE A 10 0.30 -7.27 -0.11
C ILE A 10 -1.11 -7.23 -0.67
N PHE A 11 -1.55 -8.29 -1.37
CA PHE A 11 -2.89 -8.36 -1.95
C PHE A 11 -3.97 -8.35 -0.86
N GLU A 12 -3.80 -9.15 0.19
CA GLU A 12 -4.73 -9.15 1.31
C GLU A 12 -4.84 -7.76 1.95
N ARG A 13 -3.72 -7.09 2.21
CA ARG A 13 -3.73 -5.72 2.72
C ARG A 13 -4.45 -4.75 1.78
N ASN A 14 -4.14 -4.81 0.48
CA ASN A 14 -4.70 -3.88 -0.49
C ASN A 14 -6.21 -4.05 -0.60
N ILE A 15 -6.70 -5.29 -0.65
CA ILE A 15 -8.13 -5.58 -0.63
C ILE A 15 -8.78 -5.01 0.64
N GLN A 16 -8.19 -5.23 1.82
CA GLN A 16 -8.75 -4.71 3.09
C GLN A 16 -8.76 -3.17 3.17
N LYS A 17 -7.73 -2.51 2.64
CA LYS A 17 -7.53 -1.05 2.77
C LYS A 17 -8.21 -0.23 1.68
N THR A 18 -8.20 -0.75 0.45
CA THR A 18 -8.60 -0.02 -0.76
C THR A 18 -9.68 -0.73 -1.56
N GLY A 19 -9.98 -2.00 -1.27
CA GLY A 19 -10.97 -2.80 -2.02
C GLY A 19 -10.46 -3.35 -3.36
N ASP A 20 -9.20 -3.09 -3.71
CA ASP A 20 -8.58 -3.52 -4.96
C ASP A 20 -7.24 -4.18 -4.67
N LYS A 21 -6.95 -5.31 -5.33
CA LYS A 21 -5.75 -6.10 -5.04
C LYS A 21 -4.43 -5.40 -5.41
N TRP A 22 -4.44 -4.54 -6.42
CA TRP A 22 -3.26 -3.82 -6.90
C TRP A 22 -3.00 -2.53 -6.12
N GLY A 23 -3.98 -2.09 -5.31
CA GLY A 23 -3.86 -0.95 -4.42
C GLY A 23 -4.90 0.13 -4.71
N PRO A 24 -4.68 1.38 -4.26
CA PRO A 24 -5.65 2.44 -4.48
C PRO A 24 -5.73 2.84 -5.96
N THR A 25 -6.94 2.88 -6.51
CA THR A 25 -7.22 3.38 -7.86
C THR A 25 -7.44 4.90 -7.86
N ILE A 26 -7.53 5.52 -9.04
CA ILE A 26 -7.93 6.93 -9.15
C ILE A 26 -9.31 7.14 -8.49
N ASP A 27 -10.27 6.27 -8.77
CA ASP A 27 -11.61 6.35 -8.20
C ASP A 27 -11.61 6.22 -6.68
N TYR A 28 -10.75 5.36 -6.11
CA TYR A 28 -10.59 5.26 -4.66
C TYR A 28 -10.24 6.61 -4.02
N PHE A 29 -9.32 7.37 -4.63
CA PHE A 29 -8.95 8.69 -4.12
C PHE A 29 -10.03 9.74 -4.38
N ARG A 30 -10.62 9.75 -5.57
CA ARG A 30 -11.67 10.72 -5.94
C ARG A 30 -12.93 10.55 -5.08
N ASN A 31 -13.34 9.31 -4.79
CA ASN A 31 -14.49 9.01 -3.92
C ASN A 31 -14.26 9.42 -2.46
N ARG A 32 -12.99 9.50 -2.02
CA ARG A 32 -12.62 10.02 -0.70
C ARG A 32 -12.54 11.54 -0.64
N GLY A 33 -12.69 12.24 -1.77
CA GLY A 33 -12.62 13.69 -1.86
C GLY A 33 -11.24 14.27 -2.15
N ASP A 34 -10.23 13.45 -2.47
CA ASP A 34 -8.88 13.95 -2.77
C ASP A 34 -8.88 14.78 -4.08
N SER A 35 -8.19 15.92 -4.07
CA SER A 35 -7.94 16.73 -5.27
C SER A 35 -6.94 16.06 -6.21
N TRP A 36 -6.86 16.53 -7.46
CA TRP A 36 -5.88 16.01 -8.41
C TRP A 36 -4.45 16.27 -7.94
N GLU A 37 -4.19 17.44 -7.37
CA GLU A 37 -2.89 17.82 -6.79
C GLU A 37 -2.52 16.89 -5.64
N GLU A 38 -3.47 16.57 -4.75
CA GLU A 38 -3.22 15.62 -3.65
C GLU A 38 -2.93 14.21 -4.14
N ILE A 39 -3.62 13.74 -5.18
CA ILE A 39 -3.37 12.45 -5.80
C ILE A 39 -1.97 12.40 -6.42
N ILE A 40 -1.58 13.46 -7.14
CA ILE A 40 -0.24 13.58 -7.74
C ILE A 40 0.84 13.59 -6.64
N GLU A 41 0.65 14.37 -5.57
CA GLU A 41 1.60 14.41 -4.46
C GLU A 41 1.72 13.08 -3.71
N LYS A 42 0.63 12.30 -3.60
CA LYS A 42 0.67 10.93 -3.05
C LYS A 42 1.40 9.97 -4.00
N ALA A 43 1.17 10.07 -5.31
CA ALA A 43 1.79 9.20 -6.32
C ALA A 43 3.31 9.45 -6.47
N LYS A 44 3.78 10.65 -6.16
CA LYS A 44 5.22 10.99 -6.17
C LYS A 44 6.02 10.28 -5.07
N LYS A 45 5.37 9.84 -4.00
CA LYS A 45 6.07 9.20 -2.88
C LYS A 45 6.41 7.75 -3.23
N PRO A 46 7.59 7.25 -2.86
CA PRO A 46 7.88 5.83 -2.98
C PRO A 46 6.84 5.03 -2.18
N GLY A 47 6.12 4.15 -2.86
CA GLY A 47 5.11 3.31 -2.23
C GLY A 47 5.72 2.31 -1.25
N GLY A 48 4.89 1.74 -0.38
CA GLY A 48 5.25 0.57 0.44
C GLY A 48 5.91 0.88 1.78
N GLU A 49 5.91 2.12 2.25
CA GLU A 49 6.29 2.44 3.63
C GLU A 49 5.48 1.64 4.64
N ASP A 50 4.18 1.51 4.42
CA ASP A 50 3.27 0.71 5.25
C ASP A 50 3.47 -0.80 5.09
N LEU A 51 4.05 -1.26 3.98
CA LEU A 51 4.41 -2.67 3.78
C LEU A 51 5.57 -3.12 4.66
N ARG A 52 6.47 -2.21 5.06
CA ARG A 52 7.57 -2.53 5.99
C ARG A 52 7.03 -3.10 7.31
N ASN A 53 5.92 -2.56 7.80
CA ASN A 53 5.29 -3.03 9.04
C ASN A 53 4.63 -4.41 8.90
N ILE A 54 4.24 -4.81 7.68
CA ILE A 54 3.71 -6.15 7.39
C ILE A 54 4.82 -7.18 7.42
N PHE A 55 5.97 -6.86 6.83
CA PHE A 55 7.11 -7.79 6.74
C PHE A 55 7.95 -7.86 8.02
N ASN A 56 7.97 -6.80 8.83
CA ASN A 56 8.75 -6.77 10.08
C ASN A 56 8.03 -7.39 11.28
N LYS A 57 6.80 -7.89 11.13
CA LYS A 57 6.05 -8.55 12.23
C LYS A 57 6.56 -9.95 12.61
N LYS A 58 7.67 -10.41 12.02
CA LYS A 58 8.41 -11.60 12.48
C LYS A 58 9.90 -11.29 12.68
N GLY A 59 10.25 -10.71 13.84
CA GLY A 59 11.61 -10.78 14.37
C GLY A 59 12.17 -9.46 14.85
N LYS A 60 12.23 -9.33 16.19
CA LYS A 60 13.30 -8.71 16.99
C LYS A 60 13.97 -7.45 16.41
N PHE A 61 13.80 -6.36 17.16
CA PHE A 61 14.78 -5.30 17.31
C PHE A 61 16.21 -5.87 17.24
N TYR A 62 16.98 -5.42 16.26
CA TYR A 62 18.40 -5.18 16.48
C TYR A 62 18.64 -3.70 16.21
N ALA A 63 19.27 -3.09 17.20
CA ALA A 63 19.68 -1.69 17.26
C ALA A 63 20.61 -1.31 16.10
#